data_AF-A9BL95-F1
#
_entry.id   AF-A9BL95-F1
#
_cell.length_a   1.000
_cell.length_b   1.000
_cell.length_c   1.000
_cell.angle_alpha   90.00
_cell.angle_beta   90.00
_cell.angle_gamma   90.00
#
_symmetry.space_group_name_H-M   'P 1'
#
loop_
_entity.id
_entity.type
_entity.pdbx_description
1 polymer ?
#
loop_
_entity_poly.entity_id
_entity_poly.type
_entity_poly.pdbx_seq_one_letter_code
_entity_poly.pdbx_strand_id
1 'polypeptide(L)'
;MTPLKILENPSIGIFVSFFFLFSILGKKKNLVRKKNGLFLKPRPQKKCFKCQGFGISRCNLCLGKGYVLYERKFHRSDPCPKCFQKRYDMCSFCQGTGGRTFFGKF
;
A
#
# COMPACT_ATOMS: atom_id res chain seq x y z
N MET A 1 -65.40 25.57 7.71
CA MET A 1 -65.46 24.54 8.77
C MET A 1 -66.00 23.26 8.15
N THR A 2 -65.11 22.38 7.71
CA THR A 2 -65.44 20.99 7.35
C THR A 2 -64.34 20.11 7.93
N PRO A 3 -64.62 19.27 8.94
CA PRO A 3 -63.66 18.27 9.35
C PRO A 3 -63.79 17.08 8.39
N LEU A 4 -62.78 16.91 7.54
CA LEU A 4 -62.56 15.66 6.83
C LEU A 4 -62.25 14.58 7.88
N LYS A 5 -63.25 13.74 8.14
CA LYS A 5 -63.11 12.45 8.83
C LYS A 5 -62.22 11.55 7.97
N ILE A 6 -60.94 11.50 8.30
CA ILE A 6 -60.05 10.42 7.85
C ILE A 6 -59.40 9.88 9.11
N LEU A 7 -60.00 8.85 9.71
CA LEU A 7 -59.28 7.82 10.45
C LEU A 7 -60.22 6.65 10.81
N GLU A 8 -60.78 6.00 9.79
CA GLU A 8 -61.26 4.62 9.93
C GLU A 8 -60.13 3.70 9.43
N ASN A 9 -59.58 2.90 10.35
CA ASN A 9 -58.72 1.71 10.18
C ASN A 9 -57.37 1.80 10.91
N PRO A 10 -57.29 1.33 12.18
CA PRO A 10 -56.07 1.32 12.97
C PRO A 10 -54.99 0.34 12.44
N SER A 11 -55.33 -0.52 11.48
CA SER A 11 -54.42 -1.53 10.93
C SER A 11 -53.32 -0.95 10.04
N ILE A 12 -53.62 0.09 9.25
CA ILE A 12 -52.70 0.60 8.22
C ILE A 12 -51.54 1.40 8.85
N GLY A 13 -51.79 2.15 9.92
CA GLY A 13 -50.76 2.94 10.61
C GLY A 13 -49.67 2.10 11.28
N ILE A 14 -50.02 0.88 11.71
CA ILE A 14 -49.07 -0.06 12.33
C ILE A 14 -48.12 -0.62 11.26
N PHE A 15 -48.61 -0.95 10.06
CA PHE A 15 -47.75 -1.47 8.99
C PHE A 15 -46.75 -0.43 8.47
N VAL A 16 -47.18 0.83 8.32
CA VAL A 16 -46.31 1.92 7.82
C VAL A 16 -45.21 2.24 8.83
N SER A 17 -45.52 2.27 10.13
CA SER A 17 -44.52 2.49 11.18
C SER A 17 -43.53 1.34 11.32
N PHE A 18 -43.98 0.09 11.13
CA PHE A 18 -43.10 -1.10 11.17
C PHE A 18 -42.12 -1.14 9.98
N PHE A 19 -42.59 -0.79 8.77
CA PHE A 19 -41.72 -0.71 7.58
C PHE A 19 -40.66 0.40 7.68
N PHE A 20 -41.01 1.53 8.29
CA PHE A 20 -40.07 2.62 8.55
C PHE A 20 -38.98 2.20 9.55
N LEU A 21 -39.35 1.53 10.65
CA LEU A 21 -38.40 1.00 11.63
C LEU A 21 -37.43 -0.04 11.03
N PHE A 22 -37.94 -0.98 10.23
CA PHE A 22 -37.10 -1.99 9.58
C PHE A 22 -36.11 -1.40 8.56
N SER A 23 -36.53 -0.38 7.81
CA SER A 23 -35.67 0.31 6.83
C SER A 23 -34.51 1.07 7.50
N ILE A 24 -34.74 1.66 8.68
CA ILE A 24 -33.71 2.35 9.46
C ILE A 24 -32.70 1.35 10.05
N LEU A 25 -33.18 0.18 10.52
CA LEU A 25 -32.33 -0.89 11.05
C LEU A 25 -31.46 -1.55 9.97
N GLY A 26 -31.99 -1.74 8.75
CA GLY A 26 -31.24 -2.32 7.63
C GLY A 26 -30.06 -1.45 7.17
N LYS A 27 -30.22 -0.11 7.14
CA LYS A 27 -29.15 0.82 6.77
C LYS A 27 -27.98 0.82 7.76
N LYS A 28 -28.24 0.64 9.07
CA LYS A 28 -27.16 0.61 10.09
C LYS A 28 -26.20 -0.56 9.91
N LYS A 29 -26.68 -1.75 9.51
CA LYS A 29 -25.82 -2.95 9.37
C LYS A 29 -24.80 -2.84 8.24
N ASN A 30 -25.13 -2.14 7.15
CA ASN A 30 -24.22 -1.96 6.01
C ASN A 30 -23.09 -0.94 6.27
N LEU A 31 -23.29 0.03 7.16
CA LEU A 31 -22.25 1.00 7.53
C LEU A 31 -21.16 0.39 8.43
N VAL A 32 -21.50 -0.62 9.25
CA VAL A 32 -20.52 -1.28 10.13
C VAL A 32 -19.53 -2.13 9.32
N ARG A 33 -19.98 -2.74 8.22
CA ARG A 33 -19.13 -3.62 7.39
C ARG A 33 -18.00 -2.88 6.66
N LYS A 34 -18.10 -1.55 6.50
CA LYS A 34 -17.08 -0.72 5.82
C LYS A 34 -15.94 -0.25 6.74
N LYS A 35 -16.02 -0.49 8.07
CA LYS A 35 -15.02 -0.04 9.04
C LYS A 35 -13.87 -1.02 9.28
N ASN A 36 -13.95 -2.24 8.76
CA ASN A 36 -12.92 -3.26 8.89
C ASN A 36 -12.06 -3.37 7.62
N GLY A 37 -11.78 -2.26 6.93
CA GLY A 37 -10.59 -2.23 6.09
C GLY A 37 -9.39 -2.48 6.98
N LEU A 38 -8.42 -3.31 6.55
CA LEU A 38 -7.17 -3.47 7.30
C LEU A 38 -6.59 -2.07 7.56
N PHE A 39 -6.60 -1.63 8.81
CA PHE A 39 -5.89 -0.44 9.24
C PHE A 39 -4.39 -0.68 9.05
N LEU A 40 -3.92 -0.48 7.83
CA LEU A 40 -2.50 -0.45 7.51
C LEU A 40 -1.95 0.83 8.13
N LYS A 41 -1.44 0.71 9.36
CA LYS A 41 -0.74 1.80 10.05
C LYS A 41 0.33 2.34 9.10
N PRO A 42 0.24 3.61 8.65
CA PRO A 42 1.22 4.15 7.72
C PRO A 42 2.59 4.08 8.40
N ARG A 43 3.54 3.36 7.77
CA ARG A 43 4.89 3.27 8.32
C ARG A 43 5.54 4.65 8.21
N PRO A 44 6.03 5.24 9.31
CA PRO A 44 6.55 6.62 9.32
C PRO A 44 7.85 6.76 8.52
N GLN A 45 8.53 5.64 8.22
CA GLN A 45 9.81 5.66 7.53
C GLN A 45 9.63 5.74 6.02
N LYS A 46 9.83 6.94 5.48
CA LYS A 46 9.93 7.21 4.03
C LYS A 46 11.18 6.60 3.38
N LYS A 47 12.10 6.03 4.16
CA LYS A 47 13.34 5.41 3.64
C LYS A 47 13.01 4.12 2.89
N CYS A 48 13.71 3.91 1.78
CA CYS A 48 13.66 2.64 1.06
C CYS A 48 14.14 1.50 1.98
N PHE A 49 13.38 0.41 2.07
CA PHE A 49 13.70 -0.70 2.97
C PHE A 49 14.97 -1.46 2.55
N LYS A 50 15.26 -1.52 1.25
CA LYS A 50 16.36 -2.33 0.72
C LYS A 50 17.71 -1.62 0.81
N CYS A 51 17.76 -0.33 0.47
CA CYS A 51 18.98 0.48 0.60
C CYS A 51 19.01 1.32 1.87
N GLN A 52 18.05 1.18 2.78
CA GLN A 52 17.98 1.90 4.05
C GLN A 52 18.07 3.44 3.96
N GLY A 53 17.81 4.02 2.78
CA GLY A 53 17.94 5.47 2.54
C GLY A 53 19.12 5.88 1.66
N PHE A 54 20.07 5.00 1.36
CA PHE A 54 21.29 5.36 0.62
C PHE A 54 21.08 5.52 -0.90
N GLY A 55 19.99 4.98 -1.47
CA GLY A 55 19.76 5.03 -2.92
C GLY A 55 20.60 4.02 -3.74
N ILE A 56 21.64 3.45 -3.13
CA ILE A 56 22.56 2.48 -3.75
C ILE A 56 22.58 1.16 -2.98
N SER A 57 22.97 0.08 -3.67
CA SER A 57 23.24 -1.22 -3.09
C SER A 57 24.62 -1.72 -3.52
N ARG A 58 25.26 -2.56 -2.70
CA ARG A 58 26.53 -3.18 -3.11
C ARG A 58 26.35 -3.92 -4.43
N CYS A 59 27.34 -3.79 -5.31
CA CYS A 59 27.30 -4.51 -6.58
C CYS A 59 27.26 -6.01 -6.28
N ASN A 60 26.26 -6.70 -6.82
CA ASN A 60 26.03 -8.12 -6.58
C ASN A 60 27.04 -9.03 -7.29
N LEU A 61 27.79 -8.52 -8.28
CA LEU A 61 28.83 -9.28 -8.96
C LEU A 61 30.14 -9.28 -8.14
N CYS A 62 30.66 -8.11 -7.79
CA CYS A 62 31.93 -7.99 -7.05
C CYS A 62 31.76 -7.90 -5.54
N LEU A 63 30.51 -7.93 -5.03
CA LEU A 63 30.17 -7.81 -3.61
C LEU A 63 30.78 -6.57 -2.92
N GLY A 64 31.04 -5.51 -3.68
CA GLY A 64 31.67 -4.29 -3.19
C GLY A 64 33.21 -4.27 -3.27
N LYS A 65 33.86 -5.31 -3.79
CA LYS A 65 35.33 -5.35 -3.97
C LYS A 65 35.80 -4.44 -5.11
N GLY A 66 34.96 -4.25 -6.15
CA GLY A 66 35.27 -3.43 -7.33
C GLY A 66 36.03 -4.15 -8.44
N TYR A 67 36.53 -5.36 -8.16
CA TYR A 67 37.17 -6.27 -9.11
C TYR A 67 36.56 -7.67 -8.98
N VAL A 68 36.73 -8.47 -10.02
CA VAL A 68 36.36 -9.89 -10.04
C VAL A 68 37.62 -10.71 -10.28
N LEU A 69 37.74 -11.82 -9.55
CA LEU A 69 38.82 -12.78 -9.76
C LEU A 69 38.34 -13.79 -10.80
N TYR A 70 39.09 -13.89 -11.88
CA TYR A 70 38.85 -14.90 -12.90
C TYR A 70 39.86 -16.02 -12.71
N GLU A 71 39.35 -17.22 -12.47
CA GLU A 71 40.15 -18.43 -12.40
C GLU A 71 40.03 -19.15 -13.75
N ARG A 72 41.07 -19.03 -14.57
CA ARG A 72 41.24 -19.81 -15.80
C ARG A 72 42.66 -20.40 -15.79
N LYS A 73 43.42 -20.26 -16.88
CA LYS A 73 44.82 -20.70 -16.95
C LYS A 73 45.75 -19.91 -16.01
N PHE A 74 45.37 -18.68 -15.66
CA PHE A 74 46.06 -17.83 -14.69
C PHE A 74 45.03 -17.17 -13.77
N HIS A 75 45.40 -16.92 -12.51
CA HIS A 75 44.60 -16.10 -11.61
C HIS A 75 44.83 -14.63 -11.98
N ARG A 76 43.78 -13.98 -12.49
CA ARG A 76 43.83 -12.55 -12.83
C ARG A 76 42.68 -11.82 -12.16
N SER A 77 42.98 -10.66 -11.59
CA SER A 77 41.98 -9.70 -11.12
C SER A 77 41.73 -8.66 -12.21
N ASP A 78 40.47 -8.54 -12.63
CA ASP A 78 40.04 -7.50 -13.57
C ASP A 78 38.97 -6.61 -12.94
N PRO A 79 38.85 -5.35 -13.37
CA PRO A 79 37.80 -4.46 -12.88
C PRO A 79 36.42 -5.08 -13.11
N CYS A 80 35.52 -4.89 -12.16
CA CYS A 80 34.18 -5.47 -12.22
C CYS A 80 33.46 -4.94 -13.48
N PRO A 81 33.04 -5.80 -14.43
CA PRO A 81 32.43 -5.36 -15.69
C PRO A 81 31.05 -4.74 -15.49
N LYS A 82 30.43 -4.95 -14.32
CA LYS A 82 29.10 -4.43 -14.02
C LYS A 82 29.16 -3.03 -13.41
N CYS A 83 29.91 -2.87 -12.32
CA CYS A 83 29.99 -1.59 -11.62
C CYS A 83 31.16 -0.73 -12.10
N PHE A 84 32.02 -1.21 -13.01
CA PHE A 84 33.23 -0.54 -13.48
C PHE A 84 34.02 0.09 -12.33
N GLN A 85 34.37 -0.75 -11.35
CA GLN A 85 35.11 -0.36 -10.14
C GLN A 85 34.40 0.60 -9.16
N LYS A 86 33.15 1.05 -9.44
CA LYS A 86 32.35 1.87 -8.52
C LYS A 86 31.94 1.15 -7.23
N ARG A 87 31.95 -0.18 -7.20
CA ARG A 87 31.61 -1.06 -6.05
C ARG A 87 30.14 -1.11 -5.64
N TYR A 88 29.30 -0.24 -6.19
CA TYR A 88 27.86 -0.21 -5.93
C TYR A 88 27.07 -0.11 -7.23
N ASP A 89 25.83 -0.57 -7.18
CA ASP A 89 24.80 -0.41 -8.21
C ASP A 89 23.67 0.45 -7.65
N MET A 90 22.91 1.11 -8.53
CA MET A 90 21.69 1.81 -8.11
C MET A 90 20.69 0.83 -7.50
N CYS A 91 20.02 1.25 -6.42
CA CYS A 91 19.02 0.41 -5.79
C CYS A 91 17.82 0.24 -6.72
N SER A 92 17.51 -1.01 -7.09
CA SER A 92 16.41 -1.33 -8.01
C SER A 92 15.01 -0.91 -7.51
N PHE A 93 14.84 -0.68 -6.21
CA PHE A 93 13.55 -0.37 -5.59
C PHE A 93 13.24 1.12 -5.49
N CYS A 94 14.25 1.94 -5.26
CA CYS A 94 14.08 3.39 -5.17
C CYS A 94 14.73 4.14 -6.35
N GLN A 95 15.37 3.41 -7.27
CA GLN A 95 16.04 3.96 -8.45
C GLN A 95 17.00 5.11 -8.13
N GLY A 96 17.72 5.02 -7.00
CA GLY A 96 18.65 6.06 -6.56
C GLY A 96 18.07 7.12 -5.63
N THR A 97 16.74 7.23 -5.48
CA THR A 97 16.13 8.30 -4.67
C THR A 97 16.31 8.13 -3.16
N GLY A 98 16.62 6.91 -2.68
CA GLY A 98 16.74 6.59 -1.25
C GLY A 98 15.40 6.57 -0.49
N GLY A 99 14.36 7.18 -1.05
CA GLY A 99 13.00 7.17 -0.51
C GLY A 99 12.13 6.06 -1.10
N ARG A 100 10.99 5.80 -0.46
CA ARG A 100 9.86 5.09 -1.08
C ARG A 100 9.05 6.14 -1.85
N THR A 101 9.02 6.02 -3.16
CA THR A 101 7.96 6.67 -3.95
C THR A 101 6.68 5.91 -3.65
N PHE A 102 5.80 6.49 -2.81
CA PHE A 102 4.43 6.01 -2.76
C PHE A 102 3.84 6.26 -4.15
N PHE A 103 3.69 5.21 -4.95
CA PHE A 103 2.89 5.20 -6.19
C PHE A 103 1.41 5.40 -5.82
N GLY A 104 1.10 6.60 -5.33
CA GLY A 104 -0.23 7.07 -4.94
C GLY A 104 -0.48 8.49 -5.42
N LYS A 105 0.20 8.88 -6.50
CA LYS A 105 -0.14 10.04 -7.32
C LYS A 105 -0.28 9.53 -8.76
N PHE A 106 -1.48 9.06 -9.07
CA PHE A 106 -2.07 9.19 -10.40
C PHE A 106 -3.01 10.38 -10.34
#